data_AF-A0A382J0Q2-F1
#
_entry.id   AF-A0A382J0Q2-F1
#
_cell.length_a   1.000
_cell.length_b   1.000
_cell.length_c   1.000
_cell.angle_alpha   90.00
_cell.angle_beta   90.00
_cell.angle_gamma   90.00
#
_symmetry.space_group_name_H-M   'P 1'
#
loop_
_entity.id
_entity.type
_entity.pdbx_description
1 polymer ?
#
loop_
_entity_poly.entity_id
_entity_poly.type
_entity_poly.pdbx_seq_one_letter_code
_entity_poly.pdbx_strand_id
1 'polypeptide(L)'
;KVKIDLFKGYDLGLLGDIHKRQFINKKETIGYCGSLVQQNHGEDIGKGYLLWDVPARKSTYVEIPNDYGYVTLDIDKGVLPDISNLPKKSRVRMRVRNTSAAEVKRISTLVRQQYPKTQEITITRTDAFDSTDRVRGHKINIGDITDMDYQYQLISEYLDNNFVVDEETLLKIKDINKDLNDNLPEEEVHRNINWKIKKFEFSNMFSYGENNIIDFTNLNGIIGMFAPNAAGKSSLLDALSFCLYDTSSRTYKADNILNNKKDWFACKANIDVNGQDYWIQRYAKKQKKGNVKVNVDFYTIDDLGNKVSMNGDQRRTTNGNIRKVLGTYDDLILTTLSTQINNTVFIDKTQKE
;
A
#
# COMPACT_ATOMS: atom_id res chain seq x y z
N LYS A 1 -13.24 5.69 40.23
CA LYS A 1 -14.12 6.76 40.80
C LYS A 1 -13.63 7.08 42.21
N VAL A 2 -13.17 8.30 42.45
CA VAL A 2 -12.78 8.75 43.80
C VAL A 2 -14.05 8.85 44.65
N LYS A 3 -14.05 8.21 45.82
CA LYS A 3 -15.18 8.26 46.78
C LYS A 3 -14.98 9.46 47.71
N ILE A 4 -16.05 10.20 47.99
CA ILE A 4 -16.03 11.39 48.86
C ILE A 4 -15.43 11.07 50.25
N ASP A 5 -15.65 9.84 50.73
CA ASP A 5 -15.14 9.37 52.02
C ASP A 5 -13.61 9.42 52.16
N LEU A 6 -12.86 9.41 51.04
CA LEU A 6 -11.40 9.57 51.03
C LEU A 6 -10.97 10.92 51.61
N PHE A 7 -11.82 11.94 51.53
CA PHE A 7 -11.54 13.30 51.98
C PHE A 7 -12.12 13.60 53.38
N LYS A 8 -12.62 12.59 54.08
CA LYS A 8 -13.16 12.76 55.44
C LYS A 8 -12.04 13.20 56.39
N GLY A 9 -12.25 14.34 57.06
CA GLY A 9 -11.27 14.94 57.97
C GLY A 9 -10.42 16.05 57.36
N TYR A 10 -10.51 16.27 56.04
CA TYR A 10 -9.87 17.41 55.38
C TYR A 10 -10.84 18.58 55.18
N ASP A 11 -10.34 19.81 55.33
CA ASP A 11 -11.14 21.01 55.12
C ASP A 11 -11.31 21.35 53.64
N LEU A 12 -10.30 21.08 52.82
CA LEU A 12 -10.26 21.35 51.36
C LEU A 12 -9.63 20.16 50.62
N GLY A 13 -10.17 19.85 49.44
CA GLY A 13 -9.63 18.85 48.51
C GLY A 13 -9.32 19.48 47.15
N LEU A 14 -8.04 19.75 46.89
CA LEU A 14 -7.56 20.37 45.66
C LEU A 14 -7.11 19.29 44.67
N LEU A 15 -7.92 19.01 43.67
CA LEU A 15 -7.76 17.82 42.83
C LEU A 15 -7.31 18.15 41.40
N GLY A 16 -6.46 17.29 40.84
CA GLY A 16 -5.97 17.33 39.45
C GLY A 16 -6.43 16.12 38.63
N ASP A 17 -5.79 15.87 37.48
CA ASP A 17 -6.02 14.74 36.56
C ASP A 17 -7.33 14.81 35.73
N ILE A 18 -8.47 15.15 36.33
CA ILE A 18 -9.72 15.26 35.58
C ILE A 18 -9.81 16.60 34.83
N HIS A 19 -9.87 16.54 33.50
CA HIS A 19 -9.94 17.69 32.59
C HIS A 19 -11.23 18.53 32.70
N LYS A 20 -12.29 17.97 33.27
CA LYS A 20 -13.58 18.63 33.52
C LYS A 20 -13.58 19.31 34.89
N ARG A 21 -13.78 20.64 34.89
CA ARG A 21 -13.97 21.43 36.11
C ARG A 21 -15.27 21.00 36.81
N GLN A 22 -15.17 20.58 38.07
CA GLN A 22 -16.33 20.16 38.86
C GLN A 22 -16.01 20.11 40.35
N PHE A 23 -17.02 20.33 41.18
CA PHE A 23 -16.96 20.04 42.62
C PHE A 23 -17.61 18.69 42.90
N ILE A 24 -16.98 17.89 43.76
CA ILE A 24 -17.49 16.55 44.13
C ILE A 24 -18.48 16.64 45.29
N ASN A 25 -18.46 17.74 46.05
CA ASN A 25 -19.35 17.94 47.19
C ASN A 25 -20.20 19.22 47.07
N LYS A 26 -21.37 19.22 47.70
CA LYS A 26 -22.31 20.37 47.70
C LYS A 26 -21.76 21.63 48.36
N LYS A 27 -20.75 21.48 49.24
CA LYS A 27 -20.10 22.61 49.92
C LYS A 27 -19.01 23.27 49.05
N GLU A 28 -18.72 22.72 47.86
CA GLU A 28 -17.71 23.22 46.93
C GLU A 28 -16.31 23.35 47.55
N THR A 29 -15.98 22.49 48.52
CA THR A 29 -14.67 22.45 49.18
C THR A 29 -13.74 21.38 48.60
N ILE A 30 -14.26 20.50 47.74
CA ILE A 30 -13.49 19.45 47.06
C ILE A 30 -13.73 19.60 45.56
N GLY A 31 -12.71 20.07 44.83
CA GLY A 31 -12.85 20.49 43.44
C GLY A 31 -11.73 20.01 42.54
N TYR A 32 -12.11 19.58 41.34
CA TYR A 32 -11.22 19.48 40.19
C TYR A 32 -11.20 20.83 39.49
N CYS A 33 -10.03 21.46 39.39
CA CYS A 33 -9.87 22.72 38.66
C CYS A 33 -9.98 22.54 37.13
N GLY A 34 -9.86 21.31 36.63
CA GLY A 34 -9.72 21.03 35.21
C GLY A 34 -8.26 21.14 34.76
N SER A 35 -8.07 21.26 33.45
CA SER A 35 -6.75 21.52 32.88
C SER A 35 -6.43 23.01 32.83
N LEU A 36 -5.14 23.33 32.96
CA LEU A 36 -4.65 24.70 32.81
C LEU A 36 -4.75 25.21 31.38
N VAL A 37 -4.48 24.31 30.42
CA VAL A 37 -4.56 24.56 28.97
C VAL A 37 -5.26 23.38 28.31
N GLN A 38 -5.95 23.63 27.20
CA GLN A 38 -6.67 22.62 26.45
C GLN A 38 -5.68 21.74 25.68
N GLN A 39 -5.78 20.40 25.80
CA GLN A 39 -4.86 19.49 25.12
C GLN A 39 -5.42 18.89 23.83
N ASN A 40 -6.74 18.74 23.72
CA ASN A 40 -7.38 18.11 22.57
C ASN A 40 -8.85 18.56 22.38
N HIS A 41 -9.49 18.07 21.30
CA HIS A 41 -10.89 18.37 20.92
C HIS A 41 -11.96 17.83 21.88
N GLY A 42 -11.61 16.97 22.83
CA GLY A 42 -12.52 16.42 23.84
C GLY A 42 -12.64 17.31 25.08
N GLU A 43 -11.91 18.41 25.14
CA GLU A 43 -11.91 19.35 26.25
C GLU A 43 -12.60 20.66 25.87
N ASP A 44 -13.34 21.25 26.81
CA ASP A 44 -13.95 22.58 26.62
C ASP A 44 -12.91 23.70 26.48
N ILE A 45 -13.27 24.76 25.75
CA ILE A 45 -12.52 26.01 25.66
C ILE A 45 -12.61 26.76 27.01
N GLY A 46 -11.65 27.64 27.27
CA GLY A 46 -11.66 28.51 28.45
C GLY A 46 -11.13 27.81 29.70
N LYS A 47 -9.92 27.29 29.58
CA LYS A 47 -9.16 26.60 30.65
C LYS A 47 -8.49 27.59 31.61
N GLY A 48 -8.07 27.12 32.77
CA GLY A 48 -7.59 28.00 33.83
C GLY A 48 -7.38 27.28 35.15
N TYR A 49 -7.55 27.99 36.25
CA TYR A 49 -7.33 27.45 37.59
C TYR A 49 -8.39 27.93 38.58
N LEU A 50 -8.48 27.23 39.71
CA LEU A 50 -9.27 27.67 40.86
C LEU A 50 -8.34 28.40 41.83
N LEU A 51 -8.61 29.68 42.06
CA LEU A 51 -7.97 30.47 43.10
C LEU A 51 -8.74 30.23 44.41
N TRP A 52 -8.06 29.71 45.43
CA TRP A 52 -8.68 29.37 46.71
C TRP A 52 -8.39 30.43 47.77
N ASP A 53 -9.46 30.93 48.38
CA ASP A 53 -9.40 31.59 49.68
C ASP A 53 -9.48 30.50 50.76
N VAL A 54 -8.32 30.13 51.31
CA VAL A 54 -8.19 29.03 52.26
C VAL A 54 -8.93 29.30 53.57
N PRO A 55 -8.80 30.48 54.21
CA PRO A 55 -9.61 30.83 55.39
C PRO A 55 -11.12 30.79 55.14
N ALA A 56 -11.59 31.36 54.03
CA ALA A 56 -13.02 31.39 53.70
C ALA A 56 -13.55 30.07 53.14
N ARG A 57 -12.64 29.15 52.75
CA ARG A 57 -12.94 27.86 52.11
C ARG A 57 -13.76 28.01 50.83
N LYS A 58 -13.49 29.08 50.08
CA LYS A 58 -14.15 29.39 48.81
C LYS A 58 -13.13 29.41 47.69
N SER A 59 -13.59 29.14 46.48
CA SER A 59 -12.76 29.32 45.29
C SER A 59 -13.44 30.19 44.25
N THR A 60 -12.62 30.87 43.47
CA THR A 60 -13.03 31.58 42.26
C THR A 60 -12.29 30.98 41.08
N TYR A 61 -13.01 30.79 39.98
CA TYR A 61 -12.37 30.34 38.75
C TYR A 61 -11.74 31.52 38.03
N VAL A 62 -10.47 31.38 37.70
CA VAL A 62 -9.73 32.33 36.88
C VAL A 62 -9.40 31.65 35.57
N GLU A 63 -10.09 32.07 34.51
CA GLU A 63 -9.80 31.64 33.15
C GLU A 63 -8.50 32.28 32.68
N ILE A 64 -7.62 31.49 32.05
CA ILE A 64 -6.40 32.00 31.44
C ILE A 64 -6.68 32.22 29.96
N PRO A 65 -6.63 33.47 29.47
CA PRO A 65 -6.79 33.75 28.06
C PRO A 65 -5.77 32.97 27.23
N ASN A 66 -6.25 32.22 26.24
CA ASN A 66 -5.42 31.48 25.32
C ASN A 66 -5.86 31.73 23.88
N ASP A 67 -4.93 32.22 23.06
CA ASP A 67 -5.17 32.44 21.64
C ASP A 67 -5.28 31.10 20.87
N TYR A 68 -4.76 29.99 21.41
CA TYR A 68 -4.82 28.66 20.83
C TYR A 68 -5.94 27.82 21.45
N GLY A 69 -6.53 26.93 20.64
CA GLY A 69 -7.46 25.94 21.15
C GLY A 69 -7.96 24.98 20.07
N TYR A 70 -8.49 23.86 20.51
CA TYR A 70 -9.11 22.81 19.69
C TYR A 70 -10.61 23.03 19.67
N VAL A 71 -11.18 23.16 18.47
CA VAL A 71 -12.62 23.42 18.31
C VAL A 71 -13.20 22.37 17.38
N THR A 72 -14.36 21.83 17.72
CA THR A 72 -15.12 20.95 16.83
C THR A 72 -16.35 21.72 16.33
N LEU A 73 -16.50 21.84 15.02
CA LEU A 73 -17.67 22.42 14.36
C LEU A 73 -18.48 21.30 13.74
N ASP A 74 -19.72 21.15 14.20
CA ASP A 74 -20.67 20.20 13.64
C ASP A 74 -21.43 20.86 12.48
N ILE A 75 -21.21 20.36 11.27
CA ILE A 75 -21.82 20.84 10.04
C ILE A 75 -22.77 19.76 9.54
N ASP A 76 -24.07 20.04 9.58
CA ASP A 76 -25.10 19.20 8.99
C ASP A 76 -25.86 20.01 7.94
N LYS A 77 -26.11 19.41 6.76
CA LYS A 77 -26.82 20.04 5.64
C LYS A 77 -26.24 21.41 5.24
N GLY A 78 -24.92 21.56 5.28
CA GLY A 78 -24.23 22.79 4.89
C GLY A 78 -24.43 23.97 5.85
N VAL A 79 -24.93 23.74 7.07
CA VAL A 79 -25.14 24.79 8.08
C VAL A 79 -23.89 24.97 8.93
N LEU A 80 -23.36 26.20 8.96
CA LEU A 80 -22.23 26.57 9.82
C LEU A 80 -22.78 26.92 11.23
N PRO A 81 -22.28 26.28 12.30
CA PRO A 81 -22.67 26.63 13.67
C PRO A 81 -22.13 28.01 14.08
N ASP A 82 -22.56 28.52 15.24
CA ASP A 82 -22.03 29.78 15.76
C ASP A 82 -20.52 29.68 15.99
N ILE A 83 -19.79 30.62 15.39
CA ILE A 83 -18.34 30.70 15.43
C ILE A 83 -17.84 31.95 16.16
N SER A 84 -18.68 32.69 16.88
CA SER A 84 -18.28 33.96 17.53
C SER A 84 -17.10 33.82 18.51
N ASN A 85 -16.99 32.67 19.17
CA ASN A 85 -16.09 32.45 20.30
C ASN A 85 -14.86 31.56 19.96
N LEU A 86 -14.42 31.50 18.70
CA LEU A 86 -13.21 30.74 18.36
C LEU A 86 -11.93 31.43 18.83
N PRO A 87 -10.96 30.66 19.37
CA PRO A 87 -9.60 31.15 19.58
C PRO A 87 -8.96 31.61 18.27
N LYS A 88 -8.18 32.69 18.33
CA LYS A 88 -7.53 33.31 17.14
C LYS A 88 -6.66 32.34 16.35
N LYS A 89 -5.97 31.44 17.05
CA LYS A 89 -5.05 30.42 16.51
C LYS A 89 -5.59 29.01 16.78
N SER A 90 -6.86 28.81 16.45
CA SER A 90 -7.53 27.52 16.68
C SER A 90 -7.08 26.42 15.71
N ARG A 91 -7.20 25.18 16.17
CA ARG A 91 -7.20 23.95 15.37
C ARG A 91 -8.64 23.48 15.27
N VAL A 92 -9.22 23.57 14.08
CA VAL A 92 -10.64 23.34 13.86
C VAL A 92 -10.84 21.95 13.26
N ARG A 93 -11.73 21.16 13.87
CA ARG A 93 -12.22 19.91 13.33
C ARG A 93 -13.65 20.11 12.86
N MET A 94 -13.90 19.95 11.57
CA MET A 94 -15.24 19.98 11.00
C MET A 94 -15.78 18.55 10.93
N ARG A 95 -16.78 18.23 11.76
CA ARG A 95 -17.54 16.99 11.62
C ARG A 95 -18.69 17.26 10.67
N VAL A 96 -18.67 16.59 9.52
CA VAL A 96 -19.55 16.90 8.41
C VAL A 96 -20.55 15.78 8.21
N ARG A 97 -21.83 16.13 8.05
CA ARG A 97 -22.93 15.23 7.71
C ARG A 97 -23.80 15.85 6.61
N ASN A 98 -24.32 15.03 5.69
CA ASN A 98 -25.24 15.46 4.62
C ASN A 98 -24.80 16.73 3.87
N THR A 99 -23.49 16.92 3.64
CA THR A 99 -22.94 18.16 3.08
C THR A 99 -21.96 17.86 1.95
N SER A 100 -22.16 18.50 0.81
CA SER A 100 -21.35 18.32 -0.39
C SER A 100 -19.92 18.86 -0.23
N ALA A 101 -18.99 18.40 -1.06
CA ALA A 101 -17.60 18.86 -1.02
C ALA A 101 -17.48 20.38 -1.29
N ALA A 102 -18.30 20.91 -2.20
CA ALA A 102 -18.33 22.34 -2.51
C ALA A 102 -18.79 23.18 -1.30
N GLU A 103 -19.78 22.70 -0.56
CA GLU A 103 -20.27 23.36 0.66
C GLU A 103 -19.23 23.33 1.79
N VAL A 104 -18.55 22.19 1.98
CA VAL A 104 -17.45 22.09 2.96
C VAL A 104 -16.34 23.09 2.62
N LYS A 105 -15.94 23.17 1.34
CA LYS A 105 -14.93 24.13 0.87
C LYS A 105 -15.38 25.57 1.17
N ARG A 106 -16.61 25.93 0.80
CA ARG A 106 -17.19 27.26 1.08
C ARG A 106 -17.17 27.59 2.58
N ILE A 107 -17.65 26.69 3.43
CA ILE A 107 -17.71 26.89 4.89
C ILE A 107 -16.30 27.03 5.47
N SER A 108 -15.35 26.21 5.03
CA SER A 108 -13.96 26.31 5.46
C SER A 108 -13.32 27.64 5.08
N THR A 109 -13.62 28.18 3.89
CA THR A 109 -13.16 29.51 3.47
C THR A 109 -13.74 30.60 4.37
N LEU A 110 -15.04 30.53 4.72
CA LEU A 110 -15.65 31.49 5.64
C LEU A 110 -14.97 31.49 7.02
N VAL A 111 -14.68 30.31 7.56
CA VAL A 111 -13.95 30.17 8.83
C VAL A 111 -12.56 30.79 8.73
N ARG A 112 -11.82 30.54 7.64
CA ARG A 112 -10.49 31.17 7.42
C ARG A 112 -10.57 32.68 7.23
N GLN A 113 -11.62 33.21 6.60
CA GLN A 113 -11.79 34.66 6.42
C GLN A 113 -12.04 35.37 7.76
N GLN A 114 -12.89 34.79 8.61
CA GLN A 114 -13.18 35.36 9.92
C GLN A 114 -12.04 35.14 10.93
N TYR A 115 -11.33 34.01 10.81
CA TYR A 115 -10.21 33.62 11.67
C TYR A 115 -8.95 33.30 10.84
N PRO A 116 -8.25 34.31 10.29
CA PRO A 116 -7.13 34.11 9.37
C PRO A 116 -5.89 33.46 10.00
N LYS A 117 -5.81 33.45 11.35
CA LYS A 117 -4.70 32.84 12.09
C LYS A 117 -4.97 31.39 12.53
N THR A 118 -6.08 30.80 12.07
CA THR A 118 -6.42 29.38 12.26
C THR A 118 -5.25 28.51 11.79
N GLN A 119 -4.76 27.63 12.66
CA GLN A 119 -3.59 26.80 12.40
C GLN A 119 -3.89 25.66 11.43
N GLU A 120 -5.07 25.06 11.58
CA GLU A 120 -5.45 23.85 10.84
C GLU A 120 -6.97 23.74 10.77
N ILE A 121 -7.48 23.22 9.65
CA ILE A 121 -8.85 22.76 9.50
C ILE A 121 -8.83 21.32 9.00
N THR A 122 -9.29 20.39 9.83
CA THR A 122 -9.46 18.97 9.50
C THR A 122 -10.92 18.68 9.25
N ILE A 123 -11.23 17.81 8.28
CA ILE A 123 -12.58 17.40 7.90
C ILE A 123 -12.77 15.93 8.30
N THR A 124 -13.87 15.63 8.98
CA THR A 124 -14.27 14.27 9.33
C THR A 124 -15.70 14.05 8.85
N ARG A 125 -15.87 13.32 7.74
CA ARG A 125 -17.20 12.97 7.23
C ARG A 125 -17.80 11.85 8.08
N THR A 126 -18.97 12.13 8.65
CA THR A 126 -19.71 11.19 9.49
C THR A 126 -20.68 10.30 8.71
N ASP A 127 -21.02 10.69 7.47
CA ASP A 127 -21.91 9.94 6.57
C ASP A 127 -21.37 8.52 6.26
N ALA A 128 -20.05 8.35 6.22
CA ALA A 128 -19.39 7.07 5.95
C ALA A 128 -19.53 6.04 7.09
N PHE A 129 -19.98 6.44 8.29
CA PHE A 129 -20.26 5.51 9.38
C PHE A 129 -21.70 4.96 9.34
N ASP A 130 -22.61 5.62 8.61
CA ASP A 130 -24.01 5.21 8.46
C ASP A 130 -24.20 4.19 7.32
N SER A 131 -23.22 4.03 6.41
CA SER A 131 -23.27 3.02 5.35
C SER A 131 -22.98 1.61 5.90
N THR A 132 -24.03 0.82 6.06
CA THR A 132 -23.97 -0.62 6.35
C THR A 132 -23.29 -1.45 5.26
N ASP A 133 -22.91 -0.84 4.14
CA ASP A 133 -22.14 -1.47 3.07
C ASP A 133 -20.66 -1.51 3.42
N ARG A 134 -20.31 -2.38 4.37
CA ARG A 134 -18.96 -2.94 4.41
C ARG A 134 -18.75 -3.70 3.11
N VAL A 135 -18.12 -3.03 2.15
CA VAL A 135 -17.61 -3.55 0.88
C VAL A 135 -16.68 -4.74 1.15
N ARG A 136 -17.26 -5.93 1.35
CA ARG A 136 -16.57 -7.22 1.24
C ARG A 136 -16.76 -7.69 -0.20
N GLY A 137 -15.82 -7.38 -1.07
CA GLY A 137 -15.80 -7.96 -2.42
C GLY A 137 -15.21 -7.12 -3.54
N HIS A 138 -15.04 -5.81 -3.36
CA HIS A 138 -14.23 -5.05 -4.31
C HIS A 138 -12.76 -5.33 -4.01
N LYS A 139 -12.12 -6.12 -4.88
CA LYS A 139 -10.68 -6.01 -5.07
C LYS A 139 -10.42 -4.52 -5.31
N ILE A 140 -9.82 -3.85 -4.34
CA ILE A 140 -9.30 -2.50 -4.57
C ILE A 140 -8.29 -2.72 -5.68
N ASN A 141 -8.62 -2.25 -6.89
CA ASN A 141 -7.68 -2.23 -7.98
C ASN A 141 -6.71 -1.11 -7.65
N ILE A 142 -5.79 -1.43 -6.75
CA ILE A 142 -4.68 -0.56 -6.39
C ILE A 142 -3.87 -0.52 -7.68
N GLY A 143 -3.93 0.61 -8.40
CA GLY A 143 -3.04 0.87 -9.52
C GLY A 143 -1.58 0.74 -9.11
N ASP A 144 -0.66 1.03 -10.01
CA ASP A 144 0.75 0.89 -9.71
C ASP A 144 1.20 1.89 -8.63
N ILE A 145 1.29 1.44 -7.38
CA ILE A 145 1.75 2.26 -6.24
C ILE A 145 3.25 2.59 -6.32
N THR A 146 3.98 2.05 -7.30
CA THR A 146 5.36 2.46 -7.58
C THR A 146 5.43 3.64 -8.54
N ASP A 147 4.33 3.95 -9.24
CA ASP A 147 4.24 5.12 -10.10
C ASP A 147 4.07 6.39 -9.28
N MET A 148 4.97 7.36 -9.49
CA MET A 148 5.01 8.61 -8.73
C MET A 148 3.77 9.48 -8.94
N ASP A 149 3.21 9.50 -10.14
CA ASP A 149 2.03 10.30 -10.46
C ASP A 149 0.77 9.68 -9.83
N TYR A 150 0.65 8.35 -9.86
CA TYR A 150 -0.42 7.62 -9.18
C TYR A 150 -0.35 7.78 -7.65
N GLN A 151 0.85 7.69 -7.07
CA GLN A 151 1.06 8.01 -5.64
C GLN A 151 0.62 9.44 -5.30
N TYR A 152 1.05 10.42 -6.09
CA TYR A 152 0.69 11.82 -5.88
C TYR A 152 -0.82 12.04 -6.00
N GLN A 153 -1.48 11.36 -6.95
CA GLN A 153 -2.93 11.40 -7.10
C GLN A 153 -3.63 10.90 -5.83
N LEU A 154 -3.22 9.75 -5.28
CA LEU A 154 -3.79 9.19 -4.06
C LEU A 154 -3.58 10.11 -2.84
N ILE A 155 -2.37 10.67 -2.70
CA ILE A 155 -2.05 11.63 -1.64
C ILE A 155 -2.93 12.87 -1.77
N SER A 156 -3.03 13.45 -2.98
CA SER A 156 -3.84 14.63 -3.25
C SER A 156 -5.32 14.38 -2.96
N GLU A 157 -5.86 13.24 -3.40
CA GLU A 157 -7.25 12.85 -3.13
C GLU A 157 -7.51 12.69 -1.63
N TYR A 158 -6.58 12.10 -0.88
CA TYR A 158 -6.71 12.01 0.57
C TYR A 158 -6.69 13.39 1.23
N LEU A 159 -5.80 14.28 0.80
CA LEU A 159 -5.69 15.63 1.34
C LEU A 159 -6.94 16.46 1.04
N ASP A 160 -7.45 16.43 -0.20
CA ASP A 160 -8.66 17.14 -0.60
C ASP A 160 -9.90 16.67 0.18
N ASN A 161 -9.96 15.39 0.52
CA ASN A 161 -11.08 14.83 1.27
C ASN A 161 -11.05 15.13 2.78
N ASN A 162 -9.87 15.30 3.37
CA ASN A 162 -9.69 15.37 4.82
C ASN A 162 -9.16 16.72 5.33
N PHE A 163 -8.62 17.56 4.46
CA PHE A 163 -7.96 18.80 4.82
C PHE A 163 -8.30 19.91 3.82
N VAL A 164 -8.11 21.15 4.27
CA VAL A 164 -8.21 22.33 3.39
C VAL A 164 -6.80 22.82 3.14
N VAL A 165 -6.20 22.29 2.07
CA VAL A 165 -4.81 22.53 1.65
C VAL A 165 -4.80 23.51 0.47
N ASP A 166 -3.87 24.45 0.48
CA ASP A 166 -3.65 25.38 -0.63
C ASP A 166 -2.76 24.75 -1.72
N GLU A 167 -2.82 25.29 -2.94
CA GLU A 167 -2.07 24.79 -4.10
C GLU A 167 -0.55 24.82 -3.89
N GLU A 168 -0.01 25.83 -3.17
CA GLU A 168 1.42 25.92 -2.89
C GLU A 168 1.88 24.76 -1.99
N THR A 169 1.09 24.42 -0.97
CA THR A 169 1.34 23.27 -0.11
C THR A 169 1.24 21.94 -0.86
N LEU A 170 0.27 21.79 -1.78
CA LEU A 170 0.16 20.59 -2.62
C LEU A 170 1.40 20.41 -3.52
N LEU A 171 1.92 21.50 -4.10
CA LEU A 171 3.15 21.48 -4.90
C LEU A 171 4.35 21.01 -4.05
N LYS A 172 4.52 21.53 -2.83
CA LYS A 172 5.58 21.07 -1.93
C LYS A 172 5.47 19.59 -1.58
N ILE A 173 4.24 19.08 -1.41
CA ILE A 173 3.99 17.66 -1.15
C ILE A 173 4.36 16.82 -2.38
N LYS A 174 4.08 17.32 -3.59
CA LYS A 174 4.52 16.68 -4.84
C LYS A 174 6.04 16.57 -4.90
N ASP A 175 6.74 17.64 -4.58
CA ASP A 175 8.20 17.68 -4.58
C ASP A 175 8.79 16.70 -3.55
N ILE A 176 8.22 16.64 -2.34
CA ILE A 176 8.63 15.65 -1.32
C ILE A 176 8.40 14.21 -1.82
N ASN A 177 7.26 13.93 -2.46
CA ASN A 177 6.98 12.60 -3.01
C ASN A 177 8.02 12.22 -4.07
N LYS A 178 8.36 13.17 -4.95
CA LYS A 178 9.38 12.99 -5.98
C LYS A 178 10.75 12.73 -5.37
N ASP A 179 11.21 13.59 -4.47
CA ASP A 179 12.51 13.47 -3.82
C ASP A 179 12.66 12.14 -3.08
N LEU A 180 11.60 11.64 -2.44
CA LEU A 180 11.61 10.34 -1.78
C LEU A 180 11.76 9.20 -2.77
N ASN A 181 11.01 9.20 -3.87
CA ASN A 181 11.11 8.17 -4.91
C ASN A 181 12.49 8.17 -5.59
N ASP A 182 13.07 9.35 -5.83
CA ASP A 182 14.41 9.49 -6.42
C ASP A 182 15.51 8.92 -5.48
N ASN A 183 15.27 8.90 -4.17
CA ASN A 183 16.18 8.33 -3.18
C ASN A 183 15.95 6.84 -2.89
N LEU A 184 14.89 6.23 -3.44
CA LEU A 184 14.67 4.79 -3.30
C LEU A 184 15.63 4.03 -4.22
N PRO A 185 16.30 2.98 -3.72
CA PRO A 185 17.08 2.10 -4.60
C PRO A 185 16.14 1.45 -5.62
N GLU A 186 16.60 1.26 -6.86
CA GLU A 186 15.86 0.47 -7.86
C GLU A 186 15.50 -0.89 -7.23
N GLU A 187 14.20 -1.19 -7.10
CA GLU A 187 13.78 -2.52 -6.64
C GLU A 187 14.28 -3.57 -7.63
N GLU A 188 15.11 -4.51 -7.16
CA GLU A 188 15.62 -5.60 -8.00
C GLU A 188 14.50 -6.55 -8.47
N VAL A 189 13.35 -6.55 -7.78
CA VAL A 189 12.18 -7.39 -8.07
C VAL A 189 10.90 -6.65 -7.69
N HIS A 190 9.97 -6.45 -8.63
CA HIS A 190 8.64 -5.91 -8.34
C HIS A 190 7.90 -6.85 -7.36
N ARG A 191 7.32 -6.31 -6.28
CA ARG A 191 6.53 -7.11 -5.33
C ARG A 191 5.08 -7.28 -5.83
N ASN A 192 4.43 -8.38 -5.45
CA ASN A 192 3.05 -8.72 -5.85
C ASN A 192 2.80 -8.88 -7.36
N ILE A 193 3.79 -9.36 -8.12
CA ILE A 193 3.59 -9.70 -9.53
C ILE A 193 2.62 -10.89 -9.62
N ASN A 194 1.45 -10.65 -10.23
CA ASN A 194 0.55 -11.72 -10.63
C ASN A 194 0.72 -11.96 -12.13
N TRP A 195 1.24 -13.14 -12.48
CA TRP A 195 1.43 -13.53 -13.86
C TRP A 195 0.84 -14.90 -14.15
N LYS A 196 0.41 -15.10 -15.39
CA LYS A 196 -0.10 -16.37 -15.90
C LYS A 196 0.47 -16.66 -17.28
N ILE A 197 0.75 -17.93 -17.55
CA ILE A 197 1.22 -18.37 -18.86
C ILE A 197 0.01 -18.52 -19.77
N LYS A 198 0.03 -17.88 -20.95
CA LYS A 198 -1.00 -18.05 -21.96
C LYS A 198 -0.64 -19.16 -22.94
N LYS A 199 0.59 -19.16 -23.45
CA LYS A 199 1.02 -20.11 -24.49
C LYS A 199 2.49 -20.46 -24.34
N PHE A 200 2.84 -21.71 -24.59
CA PHE A 200 4.21 -22.20 -24.59
C PHE A 200 4.47 -23.03 -25.85
N GLU A 201 5.48 -22.65 -26.62
CA GLU A 201 5.89 -23.31 -27.87
C GLU A 201 7.34 -23.74 -27.71
N PHE A 202 7.68 -24.98 -28.07
CA PHE A 202 9.04 -25.48 -27.91
C PHE A 202 9.39 -26.62 -28.87
N SER A 203 10.67 -26.73 -29.21
CA SER A 203 11.20 -27.71 -30.15
C SER A 203 12.55 -28.23 -29.69
N ASN A 204 12.78 -29.53 -29.84
CA ASN A 204 14.06 -30.22 -29.64
C ASN A 204 14.67 -30.05 -28.24
N MET A 205 13.83 -29.90 -27.21
CA MET A 205 14.24 -29.84 -25.81
C MET A 205 14.04 -31.19 -25.12
N PHE A 206 15.07 -31.67 -24.42
CA PHE A 206 15.10 -32.97 -23.75
C PHE A 206 14.72 -34.12 -24.71
N SER A 207 13.65 -34.86 -24.40
CA SER A 207 13.11 -35.94 -25.24
C SER A 207 12.12 -35.48 -26.31
N TYR A 208 11.73 -34.19 -26.32
CA TYR A 208 10.75 -33.68 -27.26
C TYR A 208 11.34 -33.45 -28.64
N GLY A 209 10.50 -33.66 -29.67
CA GLY A 209 10.79 -33.33 -31.06
C GLY A 209 10.43 -31.87 -31.39
N GLU A 210 10.08 -31.60 -32.64
CA GLU A 210 9.79 -30.25 -33.14
C GLU A 210 8.31 -29.87 -32.98
N ASN A 211 8.03 -28.57 -32.94
CA ASN A 211 6.69 -27.97 -33.04
C ASN A 211 5.69 -28.37 -31.93
N ASN A 212 6.16 -28.51 -30.69
CA ASN A 212 5.26 -28.73 -29.55
C ASN A 212 4.64 -27.41 -29.13
N ILE A 213 3.33 -27.41 -28.88
CA ILE A 213 2.58 -26.22 -28.48
C ILE A 213 1.64 -26.60 -27.33
N ILE A 214 1.62 -25.77 -26.29
CA ILE A 214 0.65 -25.81 -25.21
C ILE A 214 -0.03 -24.46 -25.15
N ASP A 215 -1.34 -24.47 -25.29
CA ASP A 215 -2.18 -23.30 -25.09
C ASP A 215 -2.90 -23.46 -23.75
N PHE A 216 -2.44 -22.69 -22.76
CA PHE A 216 -2.99 -22.71 -21.40
C PHE A 216 -4.32 -21.96 -21.32
N THR A 217 -4.66 -21.12 -22.30
CA THR A 217 -5.95 -20.40 -22.31
C THR A 217 -7.14 -21.33 -22.54
N ASN A 218 -6.89 -22.50 -23.12
CA ASN A 218 -7.90 -23.56 -23.31
C ASN A 218 -8.05 -24.46 -22.08
N LEU A 219 -7.23 -24.27 -21.04
CA LEU A 219 -7.21 -25.09 -19.84
C LEU A 219 -7.90 -24.37 -18.69
N ASN A 220 -8.90 -25.00 -18.07
CA ASN A 220 -9.62 -24.45 -16.93
C ASN A 220 -9.61 -25.42 -15.75
N GLY A 221 -9.26 -24.92 -14.56
CA GLY A 221 -9.25 -25.70 -13.32
C GLY A 221 -8.06 -26.64 -13.18
N ILE A 222 -8.30 -27.85 -12.66
CA ILE A 222 -7.25 -28.84 -12.39
C ILE A 222 -7.04 -29.70 -13.63
N ILE A 223 -5.81 -29.70 -14.16
CA ILE A 223 -5.43 -30.47 -15.35
C ILE A 223 -4.48 -31.61 -14.95
N GLY A 224 -4.77 -32.83 -15.39
CA GLY A 224 -3.90 -33.99 -15.23
C GLY A 224 -3.13 -34.32 -16.51
N MET A 225 -1.83 -34.59 -16.39
CA MET A 225 -1.00 -35.05 -17.51
C MET A 225 -0.64 -36.53 -17.33
N PHE A 226 -1.17 -37.38 -18.22
CA PHE A 226 -0.98 -38.83 -18.16
C PHE A 226 -0.13 -39.31 -19.34
N ALA A 227 0.97 -39.97 -19.03
CA ALA A 227 1.85 -40.63 -20.01
C ALA A 227 2.66 -41.71 -19.29
N PRO A 228 3.32 -42.64 -20.00
CA PRO A 228 4.26 -43.58 -19.40
C PRO A 228 5.44 -42.89 -18.69
N ASN A 229 6.19 -43.65 -17.89
CA ASN A 229 7.44 -43.17 -17.32
C ASN A 229 8.46 -42.87 -18.42
N ALA A 230 9.32 -41.86 -18.18
CA ALA A 230 10.28 -41.34 -19.15
C ALA A 230 9.70 -40.76 -20.45
N ALA A 231 8.38 -40.62 -20.59
CA ALA A 231 7.73 -40.02 -21.76
C ALA A 231 7.87 -38.48 -21.86
N GLY A 232 8.60 -37.84 -20.93
CA GLY A 232 8.85 -36.38 -20.96
C GLY A 232 7.91 -35.53 -20.09
N LYS A 233 7.05 -36.12 -19.24
CA LYS A 233 6.13 -35.39 -18.34
C LYS A 233 6.83 -34.30 -17.52
N SER A 234 7.85 -34.68 -16.74
CA SER A 234 8.62 -33.72 -15.94
C SER A 234 9.49 -32.81 -16.82
N SER A 235 9.96 -33.31 -17.96
CA SER A 235 10.77 -32.54 -18.92
C SER A 235 10.01 -31.38 -19.56
N LEU A 236 8.67 -31.43 -19.59
CA LEU A 236 7.87 -30.29 -20.04
C LEU A 236 8.02 -29.10 -19.09
N LEU A 237 7.85 -29.34 -17.80
CA LEU A 237 7.98 -28.31 -16.77
C LEU A 237 9.41 -27.77 -16.73
N ASP A 238 10.41 -28.64 -16.92
CA ASP A 238 11.81 -28.22 -17.06
C ASP A 238 12.05 -27.36 -18.31
N ALA A 239 11.39 -27.67 -19.43
CA ALA A 239 11.53 -26.89 -20.67
C ALA A 239 10.90 -25.50 -20.52
N LEU A 240 9.76 -25.41 -19.85
CA LEU A 240 9.10 -24.17 -19.50
C LEU A 240 9.97 -23.34 -18.55
N SER A 241 10.46 -23.93 -17.46
CA SER A 241 11.37 -23.25 -16.52
C SER A 241 12.62 -22.73 -17.22
N PHE A 242 13.21 -23.51 -18.14
CA PHE A 242 14.36 -23.06 -18.92
C PHE A 242 14.02 -21.90 -19.85
N CYS A 243 12.84 -21.91 -20.47
CA CYS A 243 12.35 -20.81 -21.29
C CYS A 243 12.25 -19.51 -20.49
N LEU A 244 11.70 -19.57 -19.27
CA LEU A 244 11.53 -18.41 -18.42
C LEU A 244 12.87 -17.95 -17.83
N TYR A 245 13.58 -18.83 -17.12
CA TYR A 245 14.65 -18.45 -16.20
C TYR A 245 16.05 -18.89 -16.62
N ASP A 246 16.20 -19.50 -17.79
CA ASP A 246 17.49 -19.98 -18.30
C ASP A 246 18.10 -21.13 -17.46
N THR A 247 17.26 -21.78 -16.66
CA THR A 247 17.62 -22.88 -15.76
C THR A 247 16.41 -23.80 -15.56
N SER A 248 16.65 -25.02 -15.13
CA SER A 248 15.62 -26.03 -14.86
C SER A 248 15.95 -26.81 -13.59
N SER A 249 15.04 -27.67 -13.13
CA SER A 249 15.27 -28.46 -11.91
C SER A 249 16.43 -29.45 -12.07
N ARG A 250 16.78 -29.81 -13.31
CA ARG A 250 17.82 -30.79 -13.63
C ARG A 250 19.16 -30.17 -13.97
N THR A 251 19.15 -29.00 -14.62
CA THR A 251 20.38 -28.43 -15.18
C THR A 251 20.22 -26.96 -15.58
N TYR A 252 21.33 -26.25 -15.50
CA TYR A 252 21.52 -24.91 -16.06
C TYR A 252 22.31 -24.94 -17.39
N LYS A 253 22.85 -26.10 -17.78
CA LYS A 253 23.68 -26.24 -18.99
C LYS A 253 22.80 -26.53 -20.20
N ALA A 254 22.86 -25.65 -21.20
CA ALA A 254 22.10 -25.78 -22.44
C ALA A 254 22.38 -27.09 -23.19
N ASP A 255 23.59 -27.65 -23.09
CA ASP A 255 23.94 -28.94 -23.71
C ASP A 255 23.07 -30.10 -23.19
N ASN A 256 22.65 -30.04 -21.93
CA ASN A 256 21.79 -31.06 -21.31
C ASN A 256 20.29 -30.81 -21.59
N ILE A 257 19.93 -29.61 -22.05
CA ILE A 257 18.59 -29.26 -22.50
C ILE A 257 18.40 -29.69 -23.96
N LEU A 258 19.45 -29.63 -24.78
CA LEU A 258 19.41 -30.01 -26.18
C LEU A 258 19.10 -31.50 -26.33
N ASN A 259 18.10 -31.83 -27.15
CA ASN A 259 17.84 -33.21 -27.55
C ASN A 259 19.09 -33.80 -28.22
N ASN A 260 19.55 -34.95 -27.73
CA ASN A 260 20.81 -35.55 -28.16
C ASN A 260 20.85 -35.97 -29.64
N LYS A 261 19.70 -36.01 -30.33
CA LYS A 261 19.58 -36.27 -31.77
C LYS A 261 19.49 -35.01 -32.62
N LYS A 262 19.65 -33.82 -32.02
CA LYS A 262 19.46 -32.53 -32.67
C LYS A 262 20.65 -31.62 -32.40
N ASP A 263 20.80 -30.58 -33.22
CA ASP A 263 21.85 -29.56 -33.10
C ASP A 263 21.30 -28.18 -32.71
N TRP A 264 19.98 -28.05 -32.53
CA TRP A 264 19.32 -26.83 -32.09
C TRP A 264 18.10 -27.12 -31.23
N PHE A 265 17.72 -26.16 -30.40
CA PHE A 265 16.42 -26.15 -29.72
C PHE A 265 15.88 -24.72 -29.65
N ALA A 266 14.57 -24.60 -29.50
CA ALA A 266 13.92 -23.30 -29.31
C ALA A 266 12.76 -23.43 -28.33
N CYS A 267 12.49 -22.35 -27.59
CA CYS A 267 11.29 -22.21 -26.79
C CYS A 267 10.80 -20.77 -26.80
N LYS A 268 9.48 -20.59 -26.72
CA LYS A 268 8.79 -19.31 -26.67
C LYS A 268 7.62 -19.40 -25.70
N ALA A 269 7.59 -18.52 -24.71
CA ALA A 269 6.48 -18.38 -23.77
C ALA A 269 5.79 -17.02 -23.98
N ASN A 270 4.45 -17.02 -23.99
CA ASN A 270 3.62 -15.83 -23.86
C ASN A 270 3.05 -15.79 -22.43
N ILE A 271 3.26 -14.68 -21.75
CA ILE A 271 2.95 -14.49 -20.34
C ILE A 271 2.18 -13.18 -20.19
N ASP A 272 1.06 -13.26 -19.48
CA ASP A 272 0.28 -12.11 -19.07
C ASP A 272 0.71 -11.72 -17.66
N VAL A 273 1.21 -10.49 -17.52
CA VAL A 273 1.65 -9.89 -16.27
C VAL A 273 0.78 -8.67 -16.03
N ASN A 274 -0.09 -8.72 -15.01
CA ASN A 274 -1.03 -7.64 -14.68
C ASN A 274 -1.86 -7.11 -15.88
N GLY A 275 -2.20 -7.97 -16.86
CA GLY A 275 -3.00 -7.60 -18.03
C GLY A 275 -2.18 -7.26 -19.27
N GLN A 276 -0.86 -7.09 -19.15
CA GLN A 276 0.04 -6.85 -20.28
C GLN A 276 0.71 -8.15 -20.74
N ASP A 277 0.78 -8.36 -22.06
CA ASP A 277 1.43 -9.54 -22.64
C ASP A 277 2.93 -9.32 -22.88
N TYR A 278 3.72 -10.32 -22.47
CA TYR A 278 5.15 -10.39 -22.65
C TYR A 278 5.53 -11.71 -23.32
N TRP A 279 6.57 -11.65 -24.15
CA TRP A 279 7.13 -12.82 -24.83
C TRP A 279 8.59 -13.01 -24.47
N ILE A 280 8.91 -14.24 -24.04
CA ILE A 280 10.28 -14.69 -23.84
C ILE A 280 10.55 -15.77 -24.86
N GLN A 281 11.56 -15.57 -25.70
CA GLN A 281 12.01 -16.53 -26.69
C GLN A 281 13.48 -16.86 -26.48
N ARG A 282 13.81 -18.14 -26.48
CA ARG A 282 15.20 -18.62 -26.48
C ARG A 282 15.45 -19.51 -27.69
N TYR A 283 16.58 -19.29 -28.32
CA TYR A 283 17.05 -20.12 -29.42
C TYR A 283 18.48 -20.56 -29.14
N ALA A 284 18.74 -21.85 -29.26
CA ALA A 284 20.03 -22.43 -28.97
C ALA A 284 20.52 -23.28 -30.14
N LYS A 285 21.82 -23.18 -30.45
CA LYS A 285 22.45 -23.96 -31.51
C LYS A 285 23.83 -24.45 -31.12
N LYS A 286 24.07 -25.73 -31.35
CA LYS A 286 25.36 -26.40 -31.17
C LYS A 286 26.38 -25.83 -32.14
N GLN A 287 27.50 -25.35 -31.60
CA GLN A 287 28.59 -24.78 -32.38
C GLN A 287 29.54 -25.89 -32.85
N LYS A 288 30.36 -25.59 -33.86
CA LYS A 288 31.39 -26.52 -34.36
C LYS A 288 32.37 -26.99 -33.26
N LYS A 289 32.59 -26.16 -32.23
CA LYS A 289 33.45 -26.45 -31.07
C LYS A 289 32.76 -27.32 -29.99
N GLY A 290 31.52 -27.77 -30.21
CA GLY A 290 30.77 -28.65 -29.30
C GLY A 290 29.80 -27.93 -28.35
N ASN A 291 30.08 -26.68 -27.97
CA ASN A 291 29.24 -25.90 -27.04
C ASN A 291 27.91 -25.45 -27.67
N VAL A 292 26.83 -25.46 -26.90
CA VAL A 292 25.53 -24.89 -27.32
C VAL A 292 25.44 -23.40 -26.93
N LYS A 293 25.39 -22.52 -27.95
CA LYS A 293 25.14 -21.08 -27.75
C LYS A 293 23.64 -20.83 -27.67
N VAL A 294 23.20 -20.11 -26.64
CA VAL A 294 21.80 -19.69 -26.45
C VAL A 294 21.69 -18.19 -26.61
N ASN A 295 20.73 -17.75 -27.41
CA ASN A 295 20.29 -16.37 -27.51
C ASN A 295 18.91 -16.25 -26.84
N VAL A 296 18.64 -15.10 -26.25
CA VAL A 296 17.36 -14.77 -25.61
C VAL A 296 16.83 -13.49 -26.23
N ASP A 297 15.51 -13.42 -26.37
CA ASP A 297 14.78 -12.28 -26.86
C ASP A 297 13.54 -12.09 -25.98
N PHE A 298 13.48 -10.96 -25.29
CA PHE A 298 12.42 -10.57 -24.39
C PHE A 298 11.77 -9.29 -24.89
N TYR A 299 10.45 -9.30 -25.07
CA TYR A 299 9.73 -8.18 -25.67
C TYR A 299 8.27 -8.12 -25.24
N THR A 300 7.67 -6.95 -25.42
CA THR A 300 6.22 -6.70 -25.33
C THR A 300 5.70 -6.14 -26.65
N ILE A 301 4.39 -5.99 -26.77
CA ILE A 301 3.73 -5.33 -27.90
C ILE A 301 3.07 -4.05 -27.38
N ASP A 302 3.35 -2.92 -28.03
CA ASP A 302 2.73 -1.63 -27.69
C ASP A 302 1.29 -1.52 -28.23
N ASP A 303 0.59 -0.44 -27.86
CA ASP A 303 -0.80 -0.17 -28.29
C ASP A 303 -0.96 -0.05 -29.82
N LEU A 304 0.14 0.18 -30.54
CA LEU A 304 0.19 0.30 -32.00
C LEU A 304 0.52 -1.05 -32.67
N GLY A 305 0.71 -2.13 -31.89
CA GLY A 305 1.05 -3.45 -32.38
C GLY A 305 2.53 -3.67 -32.69
N ASN A 306 3.41 -2.73 -32.33
CA ASN A 306 4.85 -2.84 -32.57
C ASN A 306 5.54 -3.60 -31.46
N LYS A 307 6.57 -4.36 -31.83
CA LYS A 307 7.43 -5.07 -30.88
C LYS A 307 8.36 -4.08 -30.18
N VAL A 308 8.23 -3.99 -28.86
CA VAL A 308 9.13 -3.21 -27.99
C VAL A 308 10.09 -4.17 -27.29
N SER A 309 11.38 -4.03 -27.59
CA SER A 309 12.43 -4.87 -27.01
C SER A 309 12.70 -4.51 -25.55
N MET A 310 12.70 -5.53 -24.68
CA MET A 310 13.06 -5.44 -23.27
C MET A 310 14.41 -6.12 -22.98
N ASN A 311 15.20 -6.37 -24.04
CA ASN A 311 16.52 -6.98 -23.93
C ASN A 311 17.55 -6.05 -23.29
N GLY A 312 18.50 -6.64 -22.58
CA GLY A 312 19.76 -5.98 -22.24
C GLY A 312 20.80 -6.13 -23.36
N ASP A 313 21.99 -5.60 -23.12
CA ASP A 313 23.16 -5.73 -24.00
C ASP A 313 23.65 -7.18 -24.15
N GLN A 314 23.35 -8.05 -23.17
CA GLN A 314 23.80 -9.43 -23.09
C GLN A 314 22.70 -10.35 -22.57
N ARG A 315 22.83 -11.66 -22.80
CA ARG A 315 21.92 -12.69 -22.24
C ARG A 315 21.76 -12.56 -20.72
N ARG A 316 22.83 -12.22 -20.00
CA ARG A 316 22.81 -12.06 -18.54
C ARG A 316 21.91 -10.88 -18.13
N THR A 317 22.03 -9.74 -18.80
CA THR A 317 21.25 -8.53 -18.50
C THR A 317 19.80 -8.70 -18.96
N THR A 318 19.53 -9.34 -20.10
CA THR A 318 18.17 -9.75 -20.49
C THR A 318 17.53 -10.70 -19.48
N ASN A 319 18.27 -11.69 -18.95
CA ASN A 319 17.76 -12.54 -17.88
C ASN A 319 17.47 -11.73 -16.59
N GLY A 320 18.24 -10.67 -16.32
CA GLY A 320 17.94 -9.71 -15.26
C GLY A 320 16.61 -9.01 -15.48
N ASN A 321 16.36 -8.48 -16.67
CA ASN A 321 15.10 -7.82 -17.03
C ASN A 321 13.90 -8.77 -16.94
N ILE A 322 14.06 -10.03 -17.35
CA ILE A 322 13.02 -11.05 -17.18
C ILE A 322 12.70 -11.26 -15.69
N ARG A 323 13.74 -11.32 -14.82
CA ARG A 323 13.52 -11.51 -13.38
C ARG A 323 12.85 -10.32 -12.71
N LYS A 324 13.13 -9.10 -13.17
CA LYS A 324 12.40 -7.91 -12.72
C LYS A 324 10.89 -8.07 -12.94
N VAL A 325 10.48 -8.71 -14.06
CA VAL A 325 9.07 -8.88 -14.45
C VAL A 325 8.41 -10.14 -13.89
N LEU A 326 9.13 -11.27 -13.74
CA LEU A 326 8.55 -12.57 -13.35
C LEU A 326 8.99 -13.08 -11.98
N GLY A 327 9.86 -12.35 -11.28
CA GLY A 327 10.57 -12.86 -10.11
C GLY A 327 11.74 -13.77 -10.49
N THR A 328 12.28 -14.49 -9.50
CA THR A 328 13.42 -15.39 -9.70
C THR A 328 12.98 -16.84 -9.94
N TYR A 329 13.94 -17.69 -10.34
CA TYR A 329 13.71 -19.13 -10.45
C TYR A 329 13.39 -19.75 -9.07
N ASP A 330 14.04 -19.26 -8.01
CA ASP A 330 13.81 -19.77 -6.66
C ASP A 330 12.39 -19.41 -6.19
N ASP A 331 11.89 -18.22 -6.54
CA ASP A 331 10.50 -17.83 -6.28
C ASP A 331 9.52 -18.79 -6.97
N LEU A 332 9.79 -19.16 -8.24
CA LEU A 332 8.96 -20.12 -8.98
C LEU A 332 8.91 -21.47 -8.27
N ILE A 333 10.06 -22.04 -7.91
CA ILE A 333 10.15 -23.38 -7.30
C ILE A 333 9.52 -23.40 -5.91
N LEU A 334 9.62 -22.28 -5.19
CA LEU A 334 9.13 -22.17 -3.82
C LEU A 334 7.61 -21.95 -3.74
N THR A 335 7.04 -21.22 -4.70
CA THR A 335 5.63 -20.77 -4.63
C THR A 335 4.71 -21.46 -5.63
N THR A 336 5.22 -21.80 -6.82
CA THR A 336 4.37 -22.11 -7.99
C THR A 336 4.62 -23.52 -8.53
N LEU A 337 5.89 -23.97 -8.57
CA LEU A 337 6.30 -25.23 -9.18
C LEU A 337 6.87 -26.20 -8.14
N SER A 338 6.05 -27.14 -7.69
CA SER A 338 6.54 -28.25 -6.87
C SER A 338 7.28 -29.28 -7.74
N THR A 339 8.58 -29.44 -7.51
CA THR A 339 9.40 -30.40 -8.25
C THR A 339 9.24 -31.82 -7.69
N GLN A 340 9.51 -32.82 -8.52
CA GLN A 340 9.35 -34.23 -8.15
C GLN A 340 10.29 -34.68 -7.01
N ILE A 341 11.44 -34.02 -6.84
CA ILE A 341 12.47 -34.41 -5.85
C ILE A 341 12.35 -33.57 -4.58
N ASN A 342 11.89 -32.33 -4.69
CA ASN A 342 11.91 -31.37 -3.59
C ASN A 342 10.55 -30.68 -3.48
N ASN A 343 9.58 -31.40 -2.92
CA ASN A 343 8.19 -30.93 -2.77
C ASN A 343 7.89 -30.30 -1.39
N THR A 344 8.83 -30.37 -0.44
CA THR A 344 8.72 -29.79 0.91
C THR A 344 9.50 -28.47 1.08
N VAL A 345 10.12 -27.94 0.01
CA VAL A 345 11.01 -26.76 0.06
C VAL A 345 10.39 -25.58 0.79
N PHE A 346 9.09 -25.34 0.61
CA PHE A 346 8.38 -24.28 1.31
C PHE A 346 8.25 -24.54 2.83
N ILE A 347 7.99 -25.78 3.23
CA ILE A 347 7.81 -26.18 4.64
C ILE A 347 9.15 -26.20 5.36
N ASP A 348 10.22 -26.57 4.66
CA ASP A 348 11.57 -26.73 5.24
C ASP A 348 12.36 -25.41 5.28
N LYS A 349 11.79 -24.31 4.79
CA LYS A 349 12.42 -22.98 4.83
C LYS A 349 12.53 -22.46 6.27
N THR A 350 13.73 -21.99 6.64
CA THR A 350 13.98 -21.41 7.96
C THR A 350 13.42 -19.98 8.04
N GLN A 351 13.03 -19.52 9.23
CA GLN A 351 12.54 -18.14 9.47
C GLN A 351 13.50 -17.01 9.04
N LYS A 352 14.76 -17.32 8.69
CA LYS A 352 15.77 -16.35 8.23
C LYS A 352 15.79 -16.13 6.72
N GLU A 353 15.11 -16.99 5.95
CA GLU A 353 14.99 -16.93 4.48
C GLU A 353 13.54 -16.79 4.04
#